data_AF-A0A170VG57-F1
#
_entry.id   AF-A0A170VG57-F1
#
_cell.length_a   1.000
_cell.length_b   1.000
_cell.length_c   1.000
_cell.angle_alpha   90.00
_cell.angle_beta   90.00
_cell.angle_gamma   90.00
#
_symmetry.space_group_name_H-M   'P 1'
#
loop_
_entity.id
_entity.type
_entity.pdbx_description
1 polymer ?
#
loop_
_entity_poly.entity_id
_entity_poly.type
_entity_poly.pdbx_seq_one_letter_code
_entity_poly.pdbx_strand_id
1 'polypeptide(L)'
;DQFCSAGTLKAILSHHRHLCSLLHIRPTNFNQFYPKLKSKLRSWKAQALWNKFDKRASHKCYNRGKACTNARVLVIGAGPCGLRAAIEAQLLGAKVVVVEKRDRITRNNVLHLWPFVIHDLRALGAKKFFGRFCAGAIDHISIRQLQCILLKVALILGIEIHEGVGFESVIP
;
A
#
# COMPACT_ATOMS: atom_id res chain seq x y z
N ASP A 1 6.22 14.57 1.80
CA ASP A 1 5.71 15.13 0.52
C ASP A 1 6.21 14.40 -0.72
N GLN A 2 7.52 14.28 -0.95
CA GLN A 2 8.08 13.58 -2.12
C GLN A 2 7.52 12.15 -2.33
N PHE A 3 7.41 11.35 -1.26
CA PHE A 3 6.79 10.02 -1.33
C PHE A 3 5.34 10.07 -1.86
N CYS A 4 4.55 11.05 -1.41
CA CYS A 4 3.15 11.18 -1.80
C CYS A 4 3.00 11.60 -3.26
N SER A 5 3.88 12.47 -3.78
CA SER A 5 3.84 12.97 -5.15
C SER A 5 4.53 12.06 -6.17
N ALA A 6 5.38 11.13 -5.74
CA ALA A 6 6.11 10.23 -6.62
C ALA A 6 5.19 9.42 -7.54
N GLY A 7 5.51 9.39 -8.84
CA GLY A 7 4.68 8.79 -9.90
C GLY A 7 5.27 7.57 -10.58
N THR A 8 6.41 7.06 -10.10
CA THR A 8 7.10 5.89 -10.65
C THR A 8 7.45 4.90 -9.54
N LEU A 9 7.54 3.60 -9.88
CA LEU A 9 7.89 2.53 -8.94
C LEU A 9 9.19 2.88 -8.19
N LYS A 10 10.25 3.18 -8.95
CA LYS A 10 11.58 3.51 -8.43
C LYS A 10 11.56 4.69 -7.47
N ALA A 11 10.88 5.79 -7.82
CA ALA A 11 10.80 6.96 -6.95
C ALA A 11 10.02 6.66 -5.66
N ILE A 12 8.88 5.97 -5.75
CA ILE A 12 8.07 5.61 -4.58
C ILE A 12 8.88 4.75 -3.60
N LEU A 13 9.54 3.71 -4.10
CA LEU A 13 10.38 2.83 -3.28
C LEU A 13 11.58 3.57 -2.70
N SER A 14 12.26 4.39 -3.49
CA SER A 14 13.41 5.19 -3.03
C SER A 14 13.02 6.16 -1.91
N HIS A 15 11.94 6.92 -2.07
CA HIS A 15 11.48 7.85 -1.04
C HIS A 15 10.99 7.11 0.21
N HIS A 16 10.39 5.94 0.07
CA HIS A 16 10.00 5.12 1.22
C HIS A 16 11.22 4.59 2.00
N ARG A 17 12.23 4.05 1.29
CA ARG A 17 13.49 3.58 1.89
C ARG A 17 14.20 4.72 2.62
N HIS A 18 14.28 5.90 1.99
CA HIS A 18 14.84 7.09 2.62
C HIS A 18 14.05 7.53 3.85
N LEU A 19 12.71 7.54 3.79
CA LEU A 19 11.85 7.85 4.93
C LEU A 19 12.08 6.87 6.09
N CYS A 20 12.12 5.57 5.82
CA CYS A 20 12.40 4.56 6.84
C CYS A 20 13.79 4.75 7.48
N SER A 21 14.79 5.09 6.66
CA SER A 21 16.16 5.38 7.12
C SER A 21 16.19 6.59 8.07
N LEU A 22 15.56 7.70 7.69
CA LEU A 22 15.48 8.92 8.52
C LEU A 22 14.79 8.67 9.86
N LEU A 23 13.81 7.77 9.87
CA LEU A 23 13.01 7.47 11.06
C LEU A 23 13.60 6.34 11.92
N HIS A 24 14.65 5.68 11.43
CA HIS A 24 15.26 4.48 12.02
C HIS A 24 14.24 3.36 12.26
N ILE A 25 13.41 3.08 11.25
CA ILE A 25 12.42 1.99 11.26
C ILE A 25 12.65 1.05 10.09
N ARG A 26 12.21 -0.21 10.21
CA ARG A 26 12.25 -1.20 9.14
C ARG A 26 10.86 -1.81 8.96
N PRO A 27 10.39 -2.02 7.71
CA PRO A 27 9.13 -2.72 7.44
C PRO A 27 9.08 -4.10 8.13
N THR A 28 7.90 -4.47 8.59
CA THR A 28 7.58 -5.73 9.28
C THR A 28 6.03 -5.85 9.31
N ASN A 29 5.46 -6.69 10.16
CA ASN A 29 4.01 -6.75 10.36
C ASN A 29 3.42 -5.41 10.82
N PHE A 30 2.12 -5.24 10.56
CA PHE A 30 1.38 -3.99 10.78
C PHE A 30 1.54 -3.44 12.21
N ASN A 31 1.35 -4.29 13.22
CA ASN A 31 1.35 -3.88 14.63
C ASN A 31 2.72 -3.39 15.13
N GLN A 32 3.80 -3.76 14.46
CA GLN A 32 5.15 -3.34 14.83
C GLN A 32 5.67 -2.16 14.01
N PHE A 33 5.28 -2.06 12.74
CA PHE A 33 5.76 -1.01 11.83
C PHE A 33 4.89 0.25 11.86
N TYR A 34 3.61 0.12 11.54
CA TYR A 34 2.72 1.26 11.29
C TYR A 34 2.59 2.19 12.50
N PRO A 35 2.42 1.70 13.75
CA PRO A 35 2.38 2.58 14.93
C PRO A 35 3.65 3.41 15.11
N LYS A 36 4.83 2.86 14.81
CA LYS A 36 6.12 3.58 14.90
C LYS A 36 6.26 4.63 13.80
N LEU A 37 5.87 4.29 12.58
CA LEU A 37 5.84 5.24 11.45
C LEU A 37 4.94 6.42 11.79
N LYS A 38 3.70 6.13 12.22
CA LYS A 38 2.68 7.12 12.59
C LYS A 38 3.15 8.03 13.72
N SER A 39 3.73 7.48 14.80
CA SER A 39 4.15 8.27 15.96
C SER A 39 5.31 9.23 15.66
N LYS A 40 6.17 8.87 14.70
CA LYS A 40 7.30 9.68 14.25
C LYS A 40 6.92 10.70 13.15
N LEU A 41 5.86 10.47 12.38
CA LEU A 41 5.39 11.37 11.30
C LEU A 41 4.11 12.13 11.69
N ARG A 42 4.30 13.26 12.38
CA ARG A 42 3.22 14.07 12.97
C ARG A 42 2.72 15.23 12.11
N SER A 43 3.03 15.26 10.82
CA SER A 43 2.55 16.35 9.94
C SER A 43 1.02 16.31 9.77
N TRP A 44 0.38 17.48 9.66
CA TRP A 44 -1.06 17.59 9.41
C TRP A 44 -1.50 16.85 8.13
N LYS A 45 -0.63 16.85 7.09
CA LYS A 45 -0.88 16.11 5.84
C LYS A 45 -0.97 14.61 6.08
N ALA A 46 -0.07 14.08 6.92
CA ALA A 46 -0.03 12.66 7.27
C ALA A 46 -1.19 12.25 8.19
N GLN A 47 -1.61 13.13 9.11
CA GLN A 47 -2.72 12.85 10.02
C GLN A 47 -4.02 12.45 9.31
N ALA A 48 -4.32 13.08 8.17
CA ALA A 48 -5.48 12.74 7.36
C ALA A 48 -5.41 11.32 6.74
N LEU A 49 -4.21 10.80 6.49
CA LEU A 49 -3.98 9.41 6.08
C LEU A 49 -4.10 8.46 7.28
N TRP A 50 -3.53 8.83 8.42
CA TRP A 50 -3.60 8.03 9.65
C TRP A 50 -5.04 7.75 10.06
N ASN A 51 -5.89 8.78 10.11
CA ASN A 51 -7.30 8.61 10.46
C ASN A 51 -8.03 7.60 9.55
N LYS A 52 -7.65 7.54 8.27
CA LYS A 52 -8.21 6.60 7.29
C LYS A 52 -7.76 5.17 7.53
N PHE A 53 -6.46 4.97 7.70
CA PHE A 53 -5.89 3.64 7.95
C PHE A 53 -6.29 3.09 9.32
N ASP A 54 -6.33 3.93 10.35
CA ASP A 54 -6.82 3.54 11.68
C ASP A 54 -8.28 3.09 11.63
N LYS A 55 -9.14 3.84 10.92
CA LYS A 55 -10.55 3.49 10.74
C LYS A 55 -10.73 2.15 10.00
N ARG A 56 -9.88 1.86 9.02
CA ARG A 56 -9.90 0.56 8.34
C ARG A 56 -9.43 -0.54 9.29
N ALA A 57 -8.26 -0.38 9.91
CA ALA A 57 -7.65 -1.35 10.82
C ALA A 57 -8.49 -1.68 12.06
N SER A 58 -9.40 -0.78 12.47
CA SER A 58 -10.31 -1.01 13.60
C SER A 58 -11.51 -1.92 13.28
N HIS A 59 -11.70 -2.31 12.02
CA HIS A 59 -12.79 -3.21 11.65
C HIS A 59 -12.65 -4.57 12.35
N LYS A 60 -13.76 -5.12 12.84
CA LYS A 60 -13.77 -6.32 13.71
C LYS A 60 -13.09 -7.52 13.06
N CYS A 61 -13.20 -7.68 11.73
CA CYS A 61 -12.59 -8.79 10.99
C CYS A 61 -11.06 -8.85 11.12
N TYR A 62 -10.39 -7.72 11.37
CA TYR A 62 -8.94 -7.71 11.55
C TYR A 62 -8.49 -8.14 12.95
N ASN A 63 -9.42 -8.26 13.91
CA ASN A 63 -9.12 -8.58 15.31
C ASN A 63 -7.96 -7.73 15.87
N ARG A 64 -8.00 -6.41 15.65
CA ARG A 64 -6.92 -5.47 16.00
C ARG A 64 -5.54 -5.89 15.44
N GLY A 65 -5.52 -6.39 14.21
CA GLY A 65 -4.34 -6.92 13.54
C GLY A 65 -3.80 -8.21 14.15
N LYS A 66 -4.63 -9.02 14.81
CA LYS A 66 -4.20 -10.27 15.46
C LYS A 66 -4.74 -11.53 14.80
N ALA A 67 -5.61 -11.40 13.80
CA ALA A 67 -6.24 -12.55 13.12
C ALA A 67 -5.23 -13.50 12.46
N CYS A 68 -4.11 -12.96 11.97
CA CYS A 68 -3.08 -13.73 11.25
C CYS A 68 -1.65 -13.45 11.74
N THR A 69 -1.45 -13.15 13.04
CA THR A 69 -0.16 -12.69 13.60
C THR A 69 1.06 -13.56 13.26
N ASN A 70 0.87 -14.88 13.17
CA ASN A 70 1.95 -15.84 12.92
C ASN A 70 2.08 -16.24 11.44
N ALA A 71 1.19 -15.74 10.58
CA ALA A 71 1.21 -16.06 9.16
C ALA A 71 2.32 -15.26 8.46
N ARG A 72 3.05 -15.94 7.57
CA ARG A 72 3.98 -15.32 6.61
C ARG A 72 3.37 -15.50 5.22
N VAL A 73 3.14 -14.39 4.53
CA VAL A 73 2.45 -14.38 3.24
C VAL A 73 3.38 -13.85 2.18
N LEU A 74 3.61 -14.65 1.14
CA LEU A 74 4.27 -14.23 -0.10
C LEU A 74 3.20 -13.94 -1.14
N VAL A 75 3.18 -12.72 -1.67
CA VAL A 75 2.31 -12.31 -2.77
C VAL A 75 3.13 -12.19 -4.04
N ILE A 76 2.70 -12.88 -5.10
CA ILE A 76 3.37 -12.87 -6.40
C ILE A 76 2.66 -11.89 -7.33
N GLY A 77 3.32 -10.77 -7.61
CA GLY A 77 2.86 -9.72 -8.53
C GLY A 77 2.33 -8.46 -7.82
N ALA A 78 2.86 -7.30 -8.21
CA ALA A 78 2.46 -5.98 -7.72
C ALA A 78 1.44 -5.29 -8.65
N GLY A 79 0.56 -6.08 -9.28
CA GLY A 79 -0.64 -5.57 -9.94
C GLY A 79 -1.65 -5.00 -8.93
N PRO A 80 -2.73 -4.32 -9.38
CA PRO A 80 -3.74 -3.77 -8.49
C PRO A 80 -4.30 -4.81 -7.50
N CYS A 81 -4.68 -6.00 -7.99
CA CYS A 81 -5.23 -7.06 -7.16
C CYS A 81 -4.22 -7.62 -6.15
N GLY A 82 -2.97 -7.87 -6.58
CA GLY A 82 -1.91 -8.37 -5.70
C GLY A 82 -1.58 -7.40 -4.57
N LEU A 83 -1.41 -6.11 -4.89
CA LEU A 83 -1.22 -5.08 -3.87
C LEU A 83 -2.42 -4.95 -2.93
N ARG A 84 -3.64 -5.05 -3.46
CA ARG A 84 -4.86 -4.98 -2.65
C ARG A 84 -4.98 -6.17 -1.69
N ALA A 85 -4.66 -7.37 -2.14
CA ALA A 85 -4.63 -8.58 -1.32
C ALA A 85 -3.55 -8.47 -0.23
N ALA A 86 -2.35 -7.99 -0.59
CA ALA A 86 -1.26 -7.75 0.35
C ALA A 86 -1.68 -6.79 1.47
N ILE A 87 -2.38 -5.70 1.14
CA ILE A 87 -2.92 -4.74 2.11
C ILE A 87 -3.87 -5.42 3.11
N GLU A 88 -4.80 -6.26 2.66
CA GLU A 88 -5.70 -6.96 3.60
C GLU A 88 -4.95 -7.96 4.49
N ALA A 89 -4.04 -8.75 3.91
CA ALA A 89 -3.23 -9.71 4.67
C ALA A 89 -2.39 -9.02 5.76
N GLN A 90 -1.82 -7.85 5.44
CA GLN A 90 -1.05 -7.04 6.38
C GLN A 90 -1.94 -6.51 7.50
N LEU A 91 -3.15 -6.02 7.18
CA LEU A 91 -4.13 -5.54 8.17
C LEU A 91 -4.66 -6.66 9.08
N LEU A 92 -4.73 -7.90 8.59
CA LEU A 92 -5.06 -9.09 9.41
C LEU A 92 -3.94 -9.43 10.42
N GLY A 93 -2.74 -8.86 10.26
CA GLY A 93 -1.61 -9.06 11.17
C GLY A 93 -0.49 -9.94 10.63
N ALA A 94 -0.60 -10.44 9.40
CA ALA A 94 0.45 -11.26 8.80
C ALA A 94 1.73 -10.44 8.55
N LYS A 95 2.86 -11.14 8.41
CA LYS A 95 4.06 -10.59 7.78
C LYS A 95 3.96 -10.81 6.27
N VAL A 96 3.83 -9.74 5.50
CA VAL A 96 3.61 -9.81 4.05
C VAL A 96 4.84 -9.34 3.27
N VAL A 97 5.23 -10.15 2.28
CA VAL A 97 6.24 -9.83 1.27
C VAL A 97 5.60 -9.90 -0.11
N VAL A 98 5.85 -8.92 -0.96
CA VAL A 98 5.43 -8.91 -2.37
C VAL A 98 6.66 -9.01 -3.26
N VAL A 99 6.65 -9.92 -4.22
CA VAL A 99 7.65 -10.00 -5.29
C VAL A 99 7.02 -9.60 -6.62
N GLU A 100 7.69 -8.75 -7.39
CA GLU A 100 7.26 -8.31 -8.71
C GLU A 100 8.40 -8.45 -9.71
N LYS A 101 8.12 -9.16 -10.81
CA LYS A 101 9.10 -9.41 -11.87
C LYS A 101 9.58 -8.12 -12.54
N ARG A 102 8.72 -7.12 -12.69
CA ARG A 102 9.04 -5.86 -13.35
C ARG A 102 9.67 -4.85 -12.38
N ASP A 103 10.51 -3.98 -12.92
CA ASP A 103 11.13 -2.85 -12.22
C ASP A 103 10.41 -1.52 -12.48
N ARG A 104 9.28 -1.55 -13.20
CA ARG A 104 8.53 -0.36 -13.61
C ARG A 104 7.04 -0.62 -13.76
N ILE A 105 6.26 0.45 -13.55
CA ILE A 105 4.81 0.50 -13.77
C ILE A 105 4.53 1.34 -15.02
N THR A 106 4.08 0.70 -16.10
CA THR A 106 4.03 1.33 -17.45
C THR A 106 2.64 1.40 -18.09
N ARG A 107 1.65 0.61 -17.63
CA ARG A 107 0.37 0.48 -18.32
C ARG A 107 -0.52 1.71 -18.16
N ASN A 108 -0.85 2.34 -19.28
CA ASN A 108 -1.70 3.54 -19.35
C ASN A 108 -3.19 3.24 -19.57
N ASN A 109 -3.55 1.99 -19.91
CA ASN A 109 -4.95 1.59 -20.09
C ASN A 109 -5.79 1.95 -18.87
N VAL A 110 -7.06 2.24 -19.12
CA VAL A 110 -7.99 2.76 -18.11
C VAL A 110 -8.95 1.65 -17.69
N LEU A 111 -9.18 1.54 -16.39
CA LEU A 111 -10.13 0.64 -15.76
C LEU A 111 -11.34 1.44 -15.30
N HIS A 112 -12.54 0.98 -15.65
CA HIS A 112 -13.77 1.40 -15.00
C HIS A 112 -13.80 0.88 -13.55
N LEU A 113 -14.36 1.68 -12.64
CA LEU A 113 -14.45 1.41 -11.21
C LEU A 113 -15.90 1.42 -10.76
N TRP A 114 -16.36 0.30 -10.20
CA TRP A 114 -17.66 0.26 -9.58
C TRP A 114 -17.71 1.15 -8.32
N PRO A 115 -18.89 1.62 -7.91
CA PRO A 115 -19.03 2.51 -6.76
C PRO A 115 -18.35 2.02 -5.47
N PHE A 116 -18.44 0.71 -5.18
CA PHE A 116 -17.82 0.13 -3.98
C PHE A 116 -16.29 0.18 -4.03
N VAL A 117 -15.69 0.06 -5.22
CA VAL A 117 -14.23 0.16 -5.43
C VAL A 117 -13.77 1.59 -5.24
N ILE A 118 -14.54 2.57 -5.76
CA ILE A 118 -14.28 3.99 -5.52
C ILE A 118 -14.31 4.29 -4.02
N HIS A 119 -15.30 3.77 -3.30
CA HIS A 119 -15.40 3.91 -1.85
C HIS A 119 -14.21 3.29 -1.12
N ASP A 120 -13.83 2.05 -1.44
CA ASP A 120 -12.67 1.36 -0.85
C ASP A 120 -11.37 2.16 -1.06
N LEU A 121 -11.10 2.61 -2.28
CA LEU A 121 -9.90 3.40 -2.59
C LEU A 121 -9.91 4.78 -1.89
N ARG A 122 -11.09 5.44 -1.78
CA ARG A 122 -11.22 6.68 -0.98
C ARG A 122 -10.97 6.43 0.51
N ALA A 123 -11.40 5.29 1.03
CA ALA A 123 -11.14 4.88 2.41
C ALA A 123 -9.65 4.58 2.63
N LEU A 124 -8.92 4.10 1.62
CA LEU A 124 -7.45 3.94 1.64
C LEU A 124 -6.68 5.22 1.29
N GLY A 125 -7.35 6.38 1.20
CA GLY A 125 -6.67 7.66 1.02
C GLY A 125 -6.24 7.98 -0.41
N ALA A 126 -6.82 7.34 -1.43
CA ALA A 126 -6.46 7.56 -2.84
C ALA A 126 -6.35 9.04 -3.24
N LYS A 127 -7.28 9.90 -2.79
CA LYS A 127 -7.24 11.36 -3.07
C LYS A 127 -5.99 12.07 -2.54
N LYS A 128 -5.31 11.54 -1.53
CA LYS A 128 -4.05 12.10 -1.00
C LYS A 128 -2.85 11.75 -1.86
N PHE A 129 -2.90 10.62 -2.56
CA PHE A 129 -1.84 10.17 -3.47
C PHE A 129 -2.09 10.57 -4.92
N PHE A 130 -3.35 10.83 -5.28
CA PHE A 130 -3.79 11.26 -6.59
C PHE A 130 -4.98 12.22 -6.45
N GLY A 131 -4.73 13.54 -6.45
CA GLY A 131 -5.76 14.55 -6.19
C GLY A 131 -6.94 14.52 -7.17
N ARG A 132 -6.71 14.04 -8.40
CA ARG A 132 -7.73 13.88 -9.44
C ARG A 132 -8.55 12.58 -9.32
N PHE A 133 -8.32 11.77 -8.28
CA PHE A 133 -9.02 10.50 -8.10
C PHE A 133 -10.54 10.70 -8.02
N CYS A 134 -11.25 10.21 -9.04
CA CYS A 134 -12.70 10.27 -9.16
C CYS A 134 -13.27 11.64 -8.78
N ALA A 135 -12.76 12.69 -9.41
CA ALA A 135 -13.28 14.05 -9.30
C ALA A 135 -14.54 14.21 -10.15
N GLY A 136 -15.58 14.85 -9.63
CA GLY A 136 -16.88 14.92 -10.29
C GLY A 136 -17.48 13.53 -10.53
N ALA A 137 -17.95 13.29 -11.76
CA ALA A 137 -18.53 12.03 -12.21
C ALA A 137 -17.50 11.00 -12.74
N ILE A 138 -16.19 11.26 -12.59
CA ILE A 138 -15.15 10.32 -13.05
C ILE A 138 -15.20 9.03 -12.22
N ASP A 139 -15.33 7.91 -12.91
CA ASP A 139 -15.48 6.57 -12.36
C ASP A 139 -14.42 5.59 -12.87
N HIS A 140 -13.29 6.12 -13.37
CA HIS A 140 -12.24 5.30 -13.97
C HIS A 140 -10.83 5.78 -13.60
N ILE A 141 -9.84 4.90 -13.76
CA ILE A 141 -8.43 5.19 -13.44
C ILE A 141 -7.49 4.40 -14.35
N SER A 142 -6.36 4.99 -14.73
CA SER A 142 -5.31 4.22 -15.41
C SER A 142 -4.69 3.16 -14.48
N ILE A 143 -4.35 2.01 -15.05
CA ILE A 143 -3.74 0.90 -14.30
C ILE A 143 -2.52 1.37 -13.51
N ARG A 144 -1.63 2.17 -14.14
CA ARG A 144 -0.44 2.69 -13.47
C ARG A 144 -0.75 3.56 -12.26
N GLN A 145 -1.76 4.42 -12.34
CA GLN A 145 -2.11 5.28 -11.21
C GLN A 145 -2.69 4.48 -10.05
N LEU A 146 -3.53 3.49 -10.36
CA LEU A 146 -4.04 2.57 -9.34
C LEU A 146 -2.92 1.78 -8.65
N GLN A 147 -1.96 1.25 -9.44
CA GLN A 147 -0.77 0.58 -8.89
C GLN A 147 0.05 1.52 -8.00
N CYS A 148 0.33 2.76 -8.41
CA CYS A 148 1.08 3.72 -7.60
C CYS A 148 0.36 4.08 -6.28
N ILE A 149 -0.97 4.22 -6.30
CA ILE A 149 -1.76 4.48 -5.08
C ILE A 149 -1.64 3.30 -4.12
N LEU A 150 -1.93 2.08 -4.59
CA LEU A 150 -1.92 0.90 -3.75
C LEU A 150 -0.51 0.55 -3.25
N LEU A 151 0.52 0.79 -4.07
CA LEU A 151 1.91 0.64 -3.67
C LEU A 151 2.26 1.55 -2.48
N LYS A 152 1.86 2.82 -2.53
CA LYS A 152 2.12 3.77 -1.43
C LYS A 152 1.41 3.34 -0.15
N VAL A 153 0.16 2.89 -0.27
CA VAL A 153 -0.60 2.34 0.87
C VAL A 153 0.12 1.11 1.44
N ALA A 154 0.53 0.18 0.58
CA ALA A 154 1.17 -1.06 1.00
C ALA A 154 2.46 -0.81 1.80
N LEU A 155 3.33 0.08 1.29
CA LEU A 155 4.57 0.46 1.96
C LEU A 155 4.32 1.12 3.32
N ILE A 156 3.34 2.04 3.41
CA ILE A 156 2.96 2.68 4.67
C ILE A 156 2.51 1.67 5.73
N LEU A 157 1.84 0.58 5.32
CA LEU A 157 1.37 -0.46 6.23
C LEU A 157 2.47 -1.47 6.61
N GLY A 158 3.67 -1.33 6.05
CA GLY A 158 4.84 -2.14 6.38
C GLY A 158 5.06 -3.37 5.49
N ILE A 159 4.35 -3.46 4.37
CA ILE A 159 4.56 -4.55 3.40
C ILE A 159 5.94 -4.41 2.77
N GLU A 160 6.71 -5.49 2.79
CA GLU A 160 8.01 -5.58 2.12
C GLU A 160 7.78 -5.84 0.62
N ILE A 161 8.45 -5.09 -0.25
CA ILE A 161 8.25 -5.16 -1.70
C ILE A 161 9.60 -5.28 -2.40
N HIS A 162 9.71 -6.28 -3.27
CA HIS A 162 10.89 -6.58 -4.07
C HIS A 162 10.54 -6.53 -5.56
N GLU A 163 11.06 -5.52 -6.24
CA GLU A 163 10.98 -5.31 -7.69
C GLU A 163 12.11 -6.03 -8.44
N GLY A 164 11.89 -6.38 -9.71
CA GLY A 164 12.89 -7.10 -10.51
C GLY A 164 13.08 -8.57 -10.10
N VAL A 165 12.18 -9.12 -9.29
CA VAL A 165 12.26 -10.48 -8.75
C VAL A 165 11.12 -11.31 -9.30
N GLY A 166 11.44 -12.29 -10.14
CA GLY A 166 10.50 -13.27 -10.65
C GLY A 166 10.35 -14.44 -9.66
N PHE A 167 9.11 -14.82 -9.36
CA PHE A 167 8.84 -16.11 -8.73
C PHE A 167 8.86 -17.22 -9.79
N GLU A 168 9.51 -18.34 -9.48
CA GLU A 168 9.61 -19.50 -10.38
C GLU A 168 8.86 -20.71 -9.82
N SER A 169 9.20 -21.15 -8.61
CA SER A 169 8.61 -22.34 -8.00
C SER A 169 8.68 -22.31 -6.47
N VAL A 170 7.91 -23.20 -5.84
CA VAL A 170 8.04 -23.50 -4.41
C VAL A 170 9.10 -24.59 -4.25
N ILE A 171 9.96 -24.46 -3.25
CA ILE A 171 10.91 -25.50 -2.87
C ILE A 171 10.21 -26.42 -1.84
N PRO A 172 10.18 -27.74 -2.06
CA PRO A 172 9.61 -28.71 -1.11
C PRO A 172 10.27 -28.71 0.27
#